data_AF-A0A6G4AH40-F1
#
_entry.id   AF-A0A6G4AH40-F1
#
_cell.length_a   1.000
_cell.length_b   1.000
_cell.length_c   1.000
_cell.angle_alpha   90.00
_cell.angle_beta   90.00
_cell.angle_gamma   90.00
#
_symmetry.space_group_name_H-M   'P 1'
#
loop_
_entity.id
_entity.type
_entity.pdbx_description
1 polymer ?
#
loop_
_entity_poly.entity_id
_entity_poly.type
_entity_poly.pdbx_seq_one_letter_code
_entity_poly.pdbx_strand_id
1 'polypeptide(L)'
;MSTPDNTVQVTSLPDLAQILPYLLGHYPDDSIALHAPGPNFLDGPTMTCPLPEDTAEWRAAAENVARQFVGYAYDRGHDPAQGVIIYLCREPRPGQTAEETAALLAPVGTWLTNEFAWHRATVLRTIGLVADRWWAYECDIDGCCEGEPLPSPDDPTSVVAQMTRLGRTPGPRTRDIIKEFRATADPGFLKDLHAAADHFNTRCATNAGREATLVLTLDQIDAAMGQFRDGATALSRALTTSLIVGLQDDAAVEAGVARAEDDDLPHARRLWAYLARHCAAPFTQEAVRILTLFAFVAWRQGDLIAARLALRDAITTDPDYELATGIHLGTVDGEEPREWLASAREGSAHHATYLQHAVQVASEYTPTDTNAARYREALDVATVSNVPQDLTKDQKIFARHGSVDIIDGALTDFRNGRPQLMDEIAARIILDLQDRETRDAALSTGEESDLPYERQLWGYLARRCVPPHTDKAPPLLTLLGWVAWRQDDTVTAAHAFTDALDIHPGYELAEILLQGIRAECDPAALLAAFRNAQRELL
;
A
#
# COMPACT_ATOMS: atom_id res chain seq x y z
N MET A 1 -24.38 24.41 46.65
CA MET A 1 -23.19 24.64 45.80
C MET A 1 -23.69 24.65 44.38
N SER A 2 -23.84 25.84 43.77
CA SER A 2 -24.25 25.94 42.37
C SER A 2 -23.19 25.24 41.52
N THR A 3 -23.62 24.30 40.68
CA THR A 3 -22.82 23.80 39.57
C THR A 3 -22.26 25.01 38.81
N PRO A 4 -20.95 25.06 38.50
CA PRO A 4 -20.42 26.14 37.68
C PRO A 4 -21.22 26.17 36.37
N ASP A 5 -21.74 27.34 36.04
CA ASP A 5 -22.49 27.57 34.80
C ASP A 5 -21.49 27.45 33.66
N ASN A 6 -21.36 26.24 33.10
CA ASN A 6 -20.46 25.90 32.00
C ASN A 6 -21.00 26.39 30.63
N THR A 7 -21.98 27.29 30.63
CA THR A 7 -22.67 27.79 29.44
C THR A 7 -21.86 28.89 28.78
N VAL A 8 -21.45 28.66 27.53
CA VAL A 8 -20.80 29.67 26.69
C VAL A 8 -21.88 30.51 26.01
N GLN A 9 -21.79 31.82 26.14
CA GLN A 9 -22.71 32.77 25.53
C GLN A 9 -22.20 33.18 24.15
N VAL A 10 -22.98 32.88 23.12
CA VAL A 10 -22.75 33.28 21.73
C VAL A 10 -23.89 34.22 21.35
N THR A 11 -23.64 35.52 21.40
CA THR A 11 -24.72 36.55 21.37
C THR A 11 -24.62 37.50 20.18
N SER A 12 -23.52 37.46 19.44
CA SER A 12 -23.23 38.35 18.33
C SER A 12 -22.66 37.59 17.13
N LEU A 13 -22.65 38.24 15.95
CA LEU A 13 -22.01 37.69 14.75
C LEU A 13 -20.51 37.39 14.92
N PRO A 14 -19.70 38.28 15.54
CA PRO A 14 -18.30 37.94 15.81
C PRO A 14 -18.13 36.76 16.77
N ASP A 15 -19.08 36.51 17.69
CA ASP A 15 -19.06 35.31 18.52
C ASP A 15 -19.23 34.03 17.68
N LEU A 16 -20.10 34.06 16.65
CA LEU A 16 -20.26 32.95 15.70
C LEU A 16 -18.95 32.68 14.95
N ALA A 17 -18.27 33.73 14.50
CA ALA A 17 -16.98 33.61 13.85
C ALA A 17 -15.92 33.00 14.78
N GLN A 18 -15.92 33.40 16.06
CA GLN A 18 -14.92 32.99 17.05
C GLN A 18 -15.17 31.59 17.66
N ILE A 19 -16.42 31.10 17.68
CA ILE A 19 -16.76 29.77 18.23
C ILE A 19 -16.40 28.62 17.28
N LEU A 20 -16.24 28.88 15.98
CA LEU A 20 -16.03 27.85 14.94
C LEU A 20 -14.93 26.82 15.28
N PRO A 21 -13.72 27.19 15.73
CA PRO A 21 -12.67 26.21 15.99
C PRO A 21 -12.98 25.28 17.16
N TYR A 22 -13.87 25.70 18.06
CA TYR A 22 -14.33 24.90 19.17
C TYR A 22 -15.47 23.95 18.78
N LEU A 23 -16.30 24.34 17.81
CA LEU A 23 -17.31 23.46 17.21
C LEU A 23 -16.65 22.30 16.48
N LEU A 24 -15.58 22.58 15.74
CA LEU A 24 -14.90 21.62 14.88
C LEU A 24 -13.75 20.87 15.55
N GLY A 25 -13.27 21.37 16.69
CA GLY A 25 -12.04 20.88 17.33
C GLY A 25 -10.74 21.22 16.57
N HIS A 26 -10.81 22.06 15.53
CA HIS A 26 -9.69 22.57 14.73
C HIS A 26 -10.12 23.85 13.99
N TYR A 27 -9.16 24.66 13.52
CA TYR A 27 -9.46 25.80 12.66
C TYR A 27 -9.41 25.37 11.18
N PRO A 28 -10.54 25.46 10.43
CA PRO A 28 -10.67 24.87 9.09
C PRO A 28 -10.09 25.81 8.02
N ASP A 29 -8.77 25.82 7.85
CA ASP A 29 -8.14 26.63 6.80
C ASP A 29 -8.64 26.27 5.40
N ASP A 30 -8.84 27.29 4.55
CA ASP A 30 -9.15 27.15 3.13
C ASP A 30 -10.31 26.16 2.88
N SER A 31 -11.42 26.33 3.61
CA SER A 31 -12.52 25.38 3.70
C SER A 31 -13.89 26.05 3.84
N ILE A 32 -14.92 25.34 3.40
CA ILE A 32 -16.33 25.56 3.74
C ILE A 32 -16.62 24.75 5.00
N ALA A 33 -17.17 25.37 6.05
CA ALA A 33 -17.70 24.67 7.20
C ALA A 33 -19.19 24.95 7.36
N LEU A 34 -19.94 23.94 7.74
CA LEU A 34 -21.39 23.95 7.88
C LEU A 34 -21.75 23.50 9.28
N HIS A 35 -22.70 24.18 9.90
CA HIS A 35 -23.20 23.85 11.24
C HIS A 35 -24.70 24.04 11.29
N ALA A 36 -25.45 23.03 11.72
CA ALA A 36 -26.88 23.16 11.97
C ALA A 36 -27.11 23.18 13.49
N PRO A 37 -27.33 24.34 14.12
CA PRO A 37 -27.33 24.45 15.57
C PRO A 37 -28.44 23.62 16.23
N GLY A 38 -28.07 22.80 17.22
CA GLY A 38 -29.04 22.14 18.09
C GLY A 38 -29.62 23.07 19.17
N PRO A 39 -30.45 22.55 20.08
CA PRO A 39 -31.05 23.33 21.18
C PRO A 39 -30.02 24.04 22.07
N ASN A 40 -28.81 23.48 22.20
CA ASN A 40 -27.72 24.06 23.00
C ASN A 40 -26.67 24.76 22.11
N PHE A 41 -27.00 25.04 20.85
CA PHE A 41 -26.14 25.58 19.80
C PHE A 41 -24.98 24.66 19.38
N LEU A 42 -24.23 24.08 20.32
CA LEU A 42 -23.03 23.25 20.07
C LEU A 42 -23.34 21.79 19.70
N ASP A 43 -24.54 21.29 19.99
CA ASP A 43 -24.95 19.89 19.88
C ASP A 43 -25.47 19.49 18.49
N GLY A 44 -25.25 20.36 17.51
CA GLY A 44 -25.68 20.21 16.13
C GLY A 44 -24.68 19.47 15.21
N PRO A 45 -25.13 18.92 14.07
CA PRO A 45 -24.23 18.35 13.07
C PRO A 45 -23.32 19.42 12.47
N THR A 46 -22.03 19.10 12.37
CA THR A 46 -21.01 19.92 11.71
C THR A 46 -20.36 19.16 10.56
N MET A 47 -19.96 19.87 9.51
CA MET A 47 -19.23 19.29 8.40
C MET A 47 -18.24 20.30 7.83
N THR A 48 -17.06 19.83 7.43
CA THR A 48 -16.02 20.64 6.80
C THR A 48 -15.66 20.06 5.44
N CYS A 49 -15.55 20.91 4.43
CA CYS A 49 -15.13 20.55 3.08
C CYS A 49 -14.07 21.55 2.61
N PRO A 50 -12.89 21.10 2.13
CA PRO A 50 -11.88 22.01 1.62
C PRO A 50 -12.38 22.77 0.38
N LEU A 51 -11.95 24.02 0.24
CA LEU A 51 -12.09 24.76 -1.01
C LEU A 51 -11.05 24.24 -1.99
N PRO A 52 -11.44 23.83 -3.22
CA PRO A 52 -10.49 23.50 -4.27
C PRO A 52 -9.51 24.66 -4.54
N GLU A 53 -8.31 24.35 -5.00
CA GLU A 53 -7.35 25.39 -5.41
C GLU A 53 -7.83 26.10 -6.69
N ASP A 54 -8.44 25.36 -7.63
CA ASP A 54 -9.08 25.95 -8.81
C ASP A 54 -10.45 26.54 -8.47
N THR A 55 -10.55 27.86 -8.60
CA THR A 55 -11.79 28.62 -8.41
C THR A 55 -12.93 28.20 -9.33
N ALA A 56 -12.64 27.61 -10.50
CA ALA A 56 -13.66 27.13 -11.43
C ALA A 56 -14.49 25.98 -10.84
N GLU A 57 -13.93 25.21 -9.90
CA GLU A 57 -14.58 24.07 -9.27
C GLU A 57 -15.45 24.47 -8.06
N TRP A 58 -15.32 25.70 -7.56
CA TRP A 58 -15.94 26.12 -6.29
C TRP A 58 -17.46 26.01 -6.30
N ARG A 59 -18.10 26.28 -7.44
CA ARG A 59 -19.55 26.15 -7.55
C ARG A 59 -19.99 24.70 -7.39
N ALA A 60 -19.34 23.77 -8.08
CA ALA A 60 -19.65 22.35 -7.97
C ALA A 60 -19.37 21.83 -6.55
N ALA A 61 -18.28 22.28 -5.93
CA ALA A 61 -17.95 21.95 -4.54
C ALA A 61 -19.02 22.46 -3.56
N ALA A 62 -19.48 23.71 -3.73
CA ALA A 62 -20.54 24.31 -2.94
C ALA A 62 -21.88 23.56 -3.07
N GLU A 63 -22.30 23.24 -4.30
CA GLU A 63 -23.54 22.51 -4.55
C GLU A 63 -23.48 21.09 -3.96
N ASN A 64 -22.36 20.39 -4.11
CA ASN A 64 -22.18 19.05 -3.56
C ASN A 64 -22.14 19.04 -2.03
N VAL A 65 -21.40 19.96 -1.40
CA VAL A 65 -21.28 20.01 0.07
C VAL A 65 -22.62 20.33 0.73
N ALA A 66 -23.41 21.24 0.15
CA ALA A 66 -24.75 21.54 0.66
C ALA A 66 -25.68 20.32 0.59
N ARG A 67 -25.70 19.61 -0.54
CA ARG A 67 -26.50 18.39 -0.71
C ARG A 67 -26.10 17.29 0.28
N GLN A 68 -24.80 17.05 0.44
CA GLN A 68 -24.27 16.07 1.40
C GLN A 68 -24.63 16.45 2.83
N PHE A 69 -24.51 17.73 3.19
CA PHE A 69 -24.83 18.19 4.54
C PHE A 69 -26.30 18.01 4.89
N VAL A 70 -27.21 18.28 3.95
CA VAL A 70 -28.64 18.08 4.16
C VAL A 70 -28.95 16.61 4.48
N GLY A 71 -28.41 15.68 3.71
CA GLY A 71 -28.55 14.24 3.99
C GLY A 71 -27.96 13.87 5.35
N TYR A 72 -26.72 14.30 5.62
CA TYR A 72 -26.02 14.05 6.88
C TYR A 72 -26.79 14.57 8.11
N ALA A 73 -27.35 15.79 8.02
CA ALA A 73 -28.13 16.38 9.10
C ALA A 73 -29.40 15.56 9.39
N TYR A 74 -30.13 15.12 8.35
CA TYR A 74 -31.30 14.25 8.52
C TYR A 74 -30.94 12.90 9.14
N ASP A 75 -29.84 12.27 8.71
CA ASP A 75 -29.37 11.00 9.27
C ASP A 75 -29.02 11.13 10.77
N ARG A 76 -28.60 12.33 11.19
CA ARG A 76 -28.36 12.69 12.60
C ARG A 76 -29.63 13.18 13.34
N GLY A 77 -30.80 13.10 12.72
CA GLY A 77 -32.09 13.49 13.31
C GLY A 77 -32.29 14.99 13.43
N HIS A 78 -31.54 15.80 12.68
CA HIS A 78 -31.65 17.25 12.67
C HIS A 78 -32.36 17.71 11.40
N ASP A 79 -33.32 18.62 11.53
CA ASP A 79 -34.06 19.18 10.39
C ASP A 79 -33.37 20.46 9.90
N PRO A 80 -32.73 20.47 8.71
CA PRO A 80 -32.04 21.65 8.18
C PRO A 80 -32.96 22.87 7.96
N ALA A 81 -34.28 22.70 7.97
CA ALA A 81 -35.21 23.82 7.96
C ALA A 81 -35.13 24.69 9.24
N GLN A 82 -34.65 24.12 10.35
CA GLN A 82 -34.44 24.82 11.62
C GLN A 82 -33.27 25.81 11.58
N GLY A 83 -32.34 25.65 10.63
CA GLY A 83 -31.28 26.61 10.39
C GLY A 83 -29.93 25.98 10.14
N VAL A 84 -29.20 26.54 9.17
CA VAL A 84 -27.80 26.20 8.87
C VAL A 84 -26.97 27.48 8.90
N ILE A 85 -25.81 27.43 9.55
CA ILE A 85 -24.79 28.48 9.51
C ILE A 85 -23.67 28.02 8.58
N ILE A 86 -23.31 28.89 7.65
CA ILE A 86 -22.23 28.68 6.69
C ILE A 86 -21.01 29.48 7.16
N TYR A 87 -19.85 28.85 7.14
CA TYR A 87 -18.56 29.49 7.37
C TYR A 87 -17.67 29.31 6.14
N LEU A 88 -17.13 30.39 5.62
CA LEU A 88 -16.21 30.41 4.47
C LEU A 88 -14.84 30.87 4.96
N CYS A 89 -13.90 29.94 5.09
CA CYS A 89 -12.58 30.19 5.65
C CYS A 89 -11.54 30.14 4.53
N ARG A 90 -10.74 31.21 4.35
CA ARG A 90 -9.64 31.21 3.38
C ARG A 90 -8.58 32.21 3.80
N GLU A 91 -7.31 31.82 3.72
CA GLU A 91 -6.24 32.80 3.93
C GLU A 91 -5.85 33.48 2.62
N PRO A 92 -5.49 34.78 2.64
CA PRO A 92 -5.02 35.48 1.46
C PRO A 92 -3.79 34.80 0.87
N ARG A 93 -3.79 34.59 -0.45
CA ARG A 93 -2.61 34.08 -1.16
C ARG A 93 -1.58 35.21 -1.33
N PRO A 94 -0.30 34.92 -1.61
CA PRO A 94 0.73 35.95 -1.78
C PRO A 94 0.29 37.01 -2.82
N GLY A 95 0.24 38.27 -2.39
CA GLY A 95 -0.18 39.40 -3.23
C GLY A 95 -1.69 39.69 -3.22
N GLN A 96 -2.50 38.95 -2.46
CA GLN A 96 -3.93 39.23 -2.25
C GLN A 96 -4.14 39.94 -0.90
N THR A 97 -5.08 40.89 -0.85
CA THR A 97 -5.56 41.46 0.43
C THR A 97 -6.65 40.58 1.06
N ALA A 98 -7.00 40.87 2.32
CA ALA A 98 -8.09 40.20 3.00
C ALA A 98 -9.45 40.52 2.35
N GLU A 99 -9.64 41.77 1.93
CA GLU A 99 -10.84 42.24 1.24
C GLU A 99 -11.01 41.59 -0.14
N GLU A 100 -9.93 41.48 -0.91
CA GLU A 100 -9.94 40.77 -2.20
C GLU A 100 -10.30 39.29 -2.01
N THR A 101 -9.76 38.66 -0.98
CA THR A 101 -10.02 37.25 -0.65
C THR A 101 -11.47 37.04 -0.20
N ALA A 102 -12.02 37.94 0.62
CA ALA A 102 -13.42 37.91 1.02
C ALA A 102 -14.37 38.12 -0.17
N ALA A 103 -14.05 39.07 -1.06
CA ALA A 103 -14.82 39.30 -2.28
C ALA A 103 -14.86 38.07 -3.20
N LEU A 104 -13.77 37.30 -3.27
CA LEU A 104 -13.72 36.03 -4.01
C LEU A 104 -14.66 34.97 -3.41
N LEU A 105 -14.88 34.97 -2.10
CA LEU A 105 -15.74 34.00 -1.40
C LEU A 105 -17.23 34.35 -1.49
N ALA A 106 -17.61 35.61 -1.72
CA ALA A 106 -19.00 36.05 -1.75
C ALA A 106 -19.91 35.23 -2.72
N PRO A 107 -19.48 34.89 -3.94
CA PRO A 107 -20.27 34.01 -4.82
C PRO A 107 -20.53 32.63 -4.22
N VAL A 108 -19.57 32.07 -3.46
CA VAL A 108 -19.70 30.75 -2.82
C VAL A 108 -20.83 30.77 -1.79
N GLY A 109 -20.91 31.83 -0.98
CA GLY A 109 -22.02 32.02 -0.03
C GLY A 109 -23.38 32.09 -0.72
N THR A 110 -23.45 32.78 -1.85
CA THR A 110 -24.66 32.85 -2.68
C THR A 110 -25.06 31.48 -3.24
N TRP A 111 -24.10 30.71 -3.78
CA TRP A 111 -24.37 29.38 -4.31
C TRP A 111 -24.85 28.41 -3.24
N LEU A 112 -24.19 28.38 -2.08
CA LEU A 112 -24.61 27.56 -0.94
C LEU A 112 -26.01 27.93 -0.46
N THR A 113 -26.31 29.23 -0.34
CA THR A 113 -27.64 29.70 0.08
C THR A 113 -28.74 29.26 -0.88
N ASN A 114 -28.48 29.36 -2.19
CA ASN A 114 -29.42 28.91 -3.21
C ASN A 114 -29.62 27.39 -3.19
N GLU A 115 -28.54 26.62 -3.04
CA GLU A 115 -28.63 25.15 -2.99
C GLU A 115 -29.34 24.67 -1.72
N PHE A 116 -29.07 25.28 -0.56
CA PHE A 116 -29.80 24.99 0.67
C PHE A 116 -31.30 25.32 0.52
N ALA A 117 -31.63 26.47 -0.06
CA ALA A 117 -33.02 26.84 -0.33
C ALA A 117 -33.72 25.84 -1.27
N TRP A 118 -33.02 25.36 -2.30
CA TRP A 118 -33.51 24.31 -3.20
C TRP A 118 -33.86 23.02 -2.45
N HIS A 119 -33.05 22.67 -1.44
CA HIS A 119 -33.26 21.54 -0.54
C HIS A 119 -34.17 21.83 0.67
N ARG A 120 -34.85 23.00 0.70
CA ARG A 120 -35.73 23.45 1.80
C ARG A 120 -35.04 23.61 3.16
N ALA A 121 -33.73 23.81 3.16
CA ALA A 121 -32.98 24.21 4.34
C ALA A 121 -32.98 25.74 4.47
N THR A 122 -32.96 26.24 5.71
CA THR A 122 -32.93 27.69 6.00
C THR A 122 -31.50 28.09 6.34
N VAL A 123 -30.87 28.98 5.56
CA VAL A 123 -29.58 29.56 5.97
C VAL A 123 -29.84 30.67 6.99
N LEU A 124 -29.26 30.52 8.19
CA LEU A 124 -29.34 31.52 9.24
C LEU A 124 -28.35 32.66 8.97
N ARG A 125 -27.08 32.34 8.70
CA ARG A 125 -26.00 33.30 8.46
C ARG A 125 -24.88 32.67 7.63
N THR A 126 -24.18 33.51 6.88
CA THR A 126 -22.97 33.16 6.11
C THR A 126 -21.84 34.06 6.58
N ILE A 127 -20.90 33.46 7.30
CA ILE A 127 -19.76 34.15 7.90
C ILE A 127 -18.49 33.85 7.10
N GLY A 128 -17.81 34.90 6.63
CA GLY A 128 -16.46 34.80 6.07
C GLY A 128 -15.40 34.93 7.15
N LEU A 129 -14.35 34.13 7.09
CA LEU A 129 -13.17 34.19 7.96
C LEU A 129 -11.91 34.27 7.09
N VAL A 130 -11.25 35.42 7.10
CA VAL A 130 -10.07 35.72 6.28
C VAL A 130 -9.08 36.54 7.09
N ALA A 131 -7.83 36.07 7.23
CA ALA A 131 -6.76 36.80 7.93
C ALA A 131 -7.17 37.32 9.33
N ASP A 132 -7.77 36.44 10.14
CA ASP A 132 -8.30 36.72 11.50
C ASP A 132 -9.35 37.87 11.56
N ARG A 133 -9.94 38.19 10.41
CA ARG A 133 -11.08 39.12 10.26
C ARG A 133 -12.32 38.36 9.83
N TRP A 134 -13.48 38.94 10.06
CA TRP A 134 -14.76 38.32 9.72
C TRP A 134 -15.65 39.21 8.85
N TRP A 135 -16.47 38.55 8.03
CA TRP A 135 -17.48 39.15 7.16
C TRP A 135 -18.84 38.50 7.40
N ALA A 136 -19.93 39.25 7.27
CA ALA A 136 -21.28 38.69 7.13
C ALA A 136 -21.81 39.00 5.73
N TYR A 137 -21.99 37.96 4.90
CA TYR A 137 -22.34 38.16 3.49
C TYR A 137 -23.81 38.56 3.25
N GLU A 138 -24.67 38.45 4.26
CA GLU A 138 -26.06 38.95 4.20
C GLU A 138 -26.21 40.39 4.70
N CYS A 139 -25.12 41.09 5.05
CA CYS A 139 -25.20 42.48 5.48
C CYS A 139 -25.22 43.44 4.26
N ASP A 140 -26.34 44.12 4.05
CA ASP A 140 -26.49 45.09 2.94
C ASP A 140 -25.99 46.52 3.29
N ILE A 141 -25.36 46.71 4.45
CA ILE A 141 -24.88 48.01 4.93
C ILE A 141 -23.39 48.13 4.62
N ASP A 142 -23.05 48.99 3.66
CA ASP A 142 -21.67 49.32 3.27
C ASP A 142 -20.83 49.72 4.50
N GLY A 143 -19.67 49.06 4.69
CA GLY A 143 -18.78 49.26 5.84
C GLY A 143 -19.24 48.63 7.16
N CYS A 144 -20.30 47.81 7.18
CA CYS A 144 -20.76 47.10 8.36
C CYS A 144 -20.50 45.60 8.22
N CYS A 145 -19.86 44.97 9.20
CA CYS A 145 -19.51 43.54 9.15
C CYS A 145 -18.64 43.19 7.92
N GLU A 146 -17.78 44.12 7.51
CA GLU A 146 -16.88 43.99 6.36
C GLU A 146 -15.42 43.99 6.81
N GLY A 147 -14.91 42.82 7.21
CA GLY A 147 -13.52 42.66 7.61
C GLY A 147 -13.20 43.24 8.98
N GLU A 148 -14.19 43.28 9.88
CA GLU A 148 -13.96 43.66 11.26
C GLU A 148 -13.05 42.62 11.96
N PRO A 149 -12.19 43.04 12.91
CA PRO A 149 -11.38 42.11 13.67
C PRO A 149 -12.26 41.22 14.56
N LEU A 150 -11.81 40.00 14.84
CA LEU A 150 -12.42 39.16 15.86
C LEU A 150 -12.30 39.79 17.26
N PRO A 151 -13.22 39.50 18.20
CA PRO A 151 -13.16 40.01 19.55
C PRO A 151 -11.84 39.65 20.22
N SER A 152 -11.26 40.60 20.97
CA SER A 152 -10.01 40.37 21.68
C SER A 152 -10.16 39.20 22.68
N PRO A 153 -9.20 38.25 22.74
CA PRO A 153 -9.16 37.23 23.78
C PRO A 153 -9.14 37.79 25.21
N ASP A 154 -8.70 39.04 25.39
CA ASP A 154 -8.68 39.72 26.69
C ASP A 154 -10.06 40.26 27.10
N ASP A 155 -11.01 40.36 26.16
CA ASP A 155 -12.39 40.74 26.47
C ASP A 155 -13.06 39.56 27.19
N PRO A 156 -13.51 39.71 28.46
CA PRO A 156 -14.15 38.65 29.23
C PRO A 156 -15.42 38.08 28.59
N THR A 157 -16.05 38.86 27.70
CA THR A 157 -17.25 38.46 26.96
C THR A 157 -16.94 37.69 25.67
N SER A 158 -15.69 37.74 25.18
CA SER A 158 -15.27 36.97 24.01
C SER A 158 -15.45 35.47 24.24
N VAL A 159 -15.77 34.74 23.17
CA VAL A 159 -15.87 33.28 23.20
C VAL A 159 -14.55 32.65 23.62
N VAL A 160 -13.41 33.21 23.20
CA VAL A 160 -12.08 32.70 23.59
C VAL A 160 -11.86 32.83 25.11
N ALA A 161 -12.18 33.98 25.70
CA ALA A 161 -12.06 34.17 27.15
C ALA A 161 -13.00 33.24 27.92
N GLN A 162 -14.24 33.07 27.43
CA GLN A 162 -15.21 32.14 28.01
C GLN A 162 -14.70 30.70 27.96
N MET A 163 -14.22 30.23 26.82
CA MET A 163 -13.69 28.87 26.64
C MET A 163 -12.43 28.62 27.46
N THR A 164 -11.53 29.60 27.52
CA THR A 164 -10.31 29.51 28.34
C THR A 164 -10.64 29.33 29.83
N ARG A 165 -11.67 30.03 30.35
CA ARG A 165 -12.16 29.84 31.72
C ARG A 165 -12.69 28.43 31.98
N LEU A 166 -13.19 27.77 30.95
CA LEU A 166 -13.64 26.37 30.99
C LEU A 166 -12.50 25.36 30.74
N GLY A 167 -11.24 25.83 30.62
CA GLY A 167 -10.08 24.98 30.35
C GLY A 167 -10.05 24.43 28.93
N ARG A 168 -10.77 25.06 27.99
CA ARG A 168 -10.82 24.64 26.58
C ARG A 168 -9.97 25.58 25.73
N THR A 169 -9.13 25.01 24.87
CA THR A 169 -8.35 25.74 23.88
C THR A 169 -8.90 25.48 22.49
N PRO A 170 -8.78 26.44 21.55
CA PRO A 170 -9.13 26.18 20.16
C PRO A 170 -8.21 25.10 19.60
N GLY A 171 -8.73 24.28 18.71
CA GLY A 171 -7.92 23.28 18.04
C GLY A 171 -6.89 23.89 17.09
N PRO A 172 -5.87 23.11 16.67
CA PRO A 172 -4.85 23.57 15.73
C PRO A 172 -5.44 23.94 14.37
N ARG A 173 -4.70 24.75 13.62
CA ARG A 173 -5.03 25.10 12.23
C ARG A 173 -4.75 23.92 11.31
N THR A 174 -5.67 23.62 10.39
CA THR A 174 -5.53 22.56 9.38
C THR A 174 -4.20 22.70 8.60
N ARG A 175 -3.79 23.94 8.27
CA ARG A 175 -2.52 24.18 7.56
C ARG A 175 -1.29 23.74 8.37
N ASP A 176 -1.35 23.82 9.69
CA ASP A 176 -0.24 23.47 10.56
C ASP A 176 -0.12 21.95 10.72
N ILE A 177 -1.25 21.24 10.76
CA ILE A 177 -1.28 19.78 10.70
C ILE A 177 -0.71 19.30 9.36
N ILE A 178 -1.17 19.88 8.23
CA ILE A 178 -0.70 19.48 6.90
C ILE A 178 0.82 19.66 6.75
N LYS A 179 1.45 20.65 7.41
CA LYS A 179 2.92 20.82 7.37
C LYS A 179 3.68 19.61 7.90
N GLU A 180 3.06 18.76 8.71
CA GLU A 180 3.71 17.54 9.20
C GLU A 180 4.08 16.61 8.04
N PHE A 181 3.20 16.42 7.06
CA PHE A 181 3.40 15.45 5.97
C PHE A 181 3.52 16.08 4.58
N ARG A 182 3.37 17.41 4.45
CA ARG A 182 3.47 18.12 3.16
C ARG A 182 4.83 17.92 2.50
N ALA A 183 4.79 17.37 1.28
CA ALA A 183 5.97 17.15 0.46
C ALA A 183 6.80 18.43 0.25
N THR A 184 8.11 18.28 0.30
CA THR A 184 9.10 19.32 -0.01
C THR A 184 10.01 18.81 -1.12
N ALA A 185 10.13 19.57 -2.21
CA ALA A 185 10.95 19.17 -3.35
C ALA A 185 12.44 19.45 -3.11
N ASP A 186 13.26 18.39 -3.05
CA ASP A 186 14.72 18.44 -3.19
C ASP A 186 15.11 17.73 -4.51
N PRO A 187 15.51 18.47 -5.56
CA PRO A 187 15.86 17.88 -6.85
C PRO A 187 16.95 16.81 -6.78
N GLY A 188 17.91 16.93 -5.84
CA GLY A 188 18.96 15.94 -5.65
C GLY A 188 18.39 14.62 -5.11
N PHE A 189 17.53 14.72 -4.10
CA PHE A 189 16.84 13.56 -3.54
C PHE A 189 15.91 12.89 -4.56
N LEU A 190 15.16 13.66 -5.34
CA LEU A 190 14.23 13.10 -6.35
C LEU A 190 14.97 12.29 -7.43
N LYS A 191 16.20 12.68 -7.78
CA LYS A 191 17.05 11.89 -8.67
C LYS A 191 17.48 10.57 -8.04
N ASP A 192 17.87 10.59 -6.77
CA ASP A 192 18.23 9.38 -6.02
C ASP A 192 17.02 8.44 -5.87
N LEU A 193 15.82 8.99 -5.64
CA LEU A 193 14.57 8.24 -5.55
C LEU A 193 14.21 7.59 -6.89
N HIS A 194 14.37 8.30 -8.01
CA HIS A 194 14.15 7.73 -9.35
C HIS A 194 15.05 6.52 -9.60
N ALA A 195 16.35 6.63 -9.31
CA ALA A 195 17.29 5.52 -9.46
C ALA A 195 16.95 4.34 -8.53
N ALA A 196 16.48 4.62 -7.31
CA ALA A 196 16.02 3.59 -6.39
C ALA A 196 14.76 2.88 -6.92
N ALA A 197 13.83 3.61 -7.52
CA ALA A 197 12.61 3.05 -8.14
C ALA A 197 12.95 2.15 -9.33
N ASP A 198 13.88 2.57 -10.21
CA ASP A 198 14.34 1.72 -11.33
C ASP A 198 15.00 0.42 -10.84
N HIS A 199 15.83 0.53 -9.80
CA HIS A 199 16.47 -0.64 -9.21
C HIS A 199 15.48 -1.56 -8.49
N PHE A 200 14.48 -0.99 -7.81
CA PHE A 200 13.38 -1.72 -7.21
C PHE A 200 12.58 -2.48 -8.27
N ASN A 201 12.13 -1.81 -9.33
CA ASN A 201 11.38 -2.42 -10.42
C ASN A 201 12.16 -3.54 -11.10
N THR A 202 13.48 -3.37 -11.28
CA THR A 202 14.35 -4.40 -11.86
C THR A 202 14.43 -5.63 -10.95
N ARG A 203 14.57 -5.45 -9.63
CA ARG A 203 14.61 -6.57 -8.68
C ARG A 203 13.25 -7.25 -8.56
N CYS A 204 12.17 -6.50 -8.53
CA CYS A 204 10.80 -7.02 -8.39
C CYS A 204 10.23 -7.63 -9.68
N ALA A 205 11.02 -7.67 -10.76
CA ALA A 205 10.64 -8.37 -11.99
C ALA A 205 10.42 -9.87 -11.77
N THR A 206 11.13 -10.47 -10.82
CA THR A 206 10.99 -11.87 -10.42
C THR A 206 10.26 -11.99 -9.08
N ASN A 207 9.58 -13.11 -8.84
CA ASN A 207 8.95 -13.39 -7.56
C ASN A 207 9.99 -13.50 -6.44
N ALA A 208 11.09 -14.22 -6.67
CA ALA A 208 12.18 -14.31 -5.71
C ALA A 208 12.77 -12.92 -5.35
N GLY A 209 12.85 -12.03 -6.34
CA GLY A 209 13.31 -10.66 -6.12
C GLY A 209 12.30 -9.78 -5.38
N ARG A 210 10.99 -9.99 -5.57
CA ARG A 210 9.93 -9.37 -4.76
C ARG A 210 10.01 -9.83 -3.32
N GLU A 211 10.07 -11.13 -3.06
CA GLU A 211 10.17 -11.70 -1.71
C GLU A 211 11.42 -11.20 -0.98
N ALA A 212 12.59 -11.22 -1.63
CA ALA A 212 13.81 -10.69 -1.05
C ALA A 212 13.73 -9.18 -0.75
N THR A 213 13.03 -8.42 -1.61
CA THR A 213 12.84 -6.98 -1.41
C THR A 213 11.86 -6.69 -0.29
N LEU A 214 10.80 -7.50 -0.14
CA LEU A 214 9.88 -7.42 0.99
C LEU A 214 10.63 -7.67 2.30
N VAL A 215 11.39 -8.76 2.42
CA VAL A 215 12.21 -9.06 3.62
C VAL A 215 13.12 -7.88 3.97
N LEU A 216 13.85 -7.35 2.99
CA LEU A 216 14.71 -6.19 3.19
C LEU A 216 13.92 -4.97 3.68
N THR A 217 12.73 -4.73 3.11
CA THR A 217 11.88 -3.59 3.48
C THR A 217 11.37 -3.72 4.91
N LEU A 218 10.98 -4.93 5.33
CA LEU A 218 10.55 -5.19 6.71
C LEU A 218 11.67 -4.89 7.72
N ASP A 219 12.89 -5.36 7.45
CA ASP A 219 14.07 -5.06 8.27
C ASP A 219 14.37 -3.55 8.31
N GLN A 220 14.20 -2.86 7.17
CA GLN A 220 14.40 -1.42 7.08
C GLN A 220 13.34 -0.63 7.85
N ILE A 221 12.08 -1.08 7.87
CA ILE A 221 11.01 -0.49 8.68
C ILE A 221 11.38 -0.62 10.17
N ASP A 222 11.81 -1.79 10.61
CA ASP A 222 12.24 -2.02 12.00
C ASP A 222 13.44 -1.14 12.39
N ALA A 223 14.44 -1.06 11.51
CA ALA A 223 15.60 -0.21 11.72
C ALA A 223 15.23 1.28 11.79
N ALA A 224 14.31 1.75 10.92
CA ALA A 224 13.84 3.12 10.93
C ALA A 224 13.02 3.44 12.19
N MET A 225 12.11 2.55 12.59
CA MET A 225 11.36 2.67 13.84
C MET A 225 12.28 2.75 15.05
N GLY A 226 13.31 1.90 15.12
CA GLY A 226 14.35 1.96 16.14
C GLY A 226 15.07 3.32 16.20
N GLN A 227 15.49 3.85 15.06
CA GLN A 227 16.14 5.17 14.99
C GLN A 227 15.21 6.31 15.46
N PHE A 228 13.92 6.28 15.10
CA PHE A 228 12.96 7.30 15.55
C PHE A 228 12.62 7.18 17.03
N ARG A 229 12.60 5.96 17.60
CA ARG A 229 12.55 5.74 19.06
C ARG A 229 13.74 6.39 19.76
N ASP A 230 14.94 6.24 19.20
CA ASP A 230 16.19 6.83 19.71
C ASP A 230 16.30 8.35 19.49
N GLY A 231 15.28 8.98 18.92
CA GLY A 231 15.20 10.44 18.75
C GLY A 231 15.70 10.96 17.40
N ALA A 232 15.95 10.09 16.41
CA ALA A 232 16.29 10.54 15.07
C ALA A 232 15.16 11.39 14.45
N THR A 233 15.54 12.45 13.76
CA THR A 233 14.63 13.34 13.01
C THR A 233 14.77 13.17 11.50
N ALA A 234 15.76 12.41 11.05
CA ALA A 234 16.04 12.11 9.65
C ALA A 234 16.74 10.76 9.51
N LEU A 235 16.60 10.15 8.33
CA LEU A 235 17.28 8.92 7.95
C LEU A 235 18.35 9.21 6.89
N SER A 236 19.22 8.24 6.64
CA SER A 236 20.14 8.31 5.50
C SER A 236 19.38 8.32 4.18
N ARG A 237 19.88 9.03 3.16
CA ARG A 237 19.23 9.12 1.84
C ARG A 237 18.91 7.74 1.25
N ALA A 238 19.85 6.80 1.35
CA ALA A 238 19.68 5.45 0.82
C ALA A 238 18.57 4.67 1.53
N LEU A 239 18.45 4.80 2.86
CA LEU A 239 17.37 4.18 3.62
C LEU A 239 16.02 4.84 3.30
N THR A 240 15.96 6.17 3.21
CA THR A 240 14.74 6.90 2.87
C THR A 240 14.21 6.51 1.49
N THR A 241 15.06 6.49 0.45
CA THR A 241 14.62 6.10 -0.89
C THR A 241 14.21 4.64 -0.96
N SER A 242 14.95 3.74 -0.29
CA SER A 242 14.61 2.31 -0.24
C SER A 242 13.27 2.05 0.45
N LEU A 243 12.97 2.76 1.54
CA LEU A 243 11.69 2.64 2.24
C LEU A 243 10.52 3.16 1.39
N ILE A 244 10.68 4.29 0.70
CA ILE A 244 9.60 4.86 -0.14
C ILE A 244 9.22 3.88 -1.26
N VAL A 245 10.20 3.28 -1.93
CA VAL A 245 9.94 2.29 -3.00
C VAL A 245 9.50 0.93 -2.44
N GLY A 246 10.07 0.50 -1.31
CA GLY A 246 9.73 -0.76 -0.64
C GLY A 246 8.29 -0.78 -0.13
N LEU A 247 7.81 0.36 0.37
CA LEU A 247 6.42 0.53 0.81
C LEU A 247 5.40 0.48 -0.33
N GLN A 248 5.80 0.31 -1.60
CA GLN A 248 4.86 0.02 -2.69
C GLN A 248 4.34 -1.42 -2.67
N ASP A 249 4.92 -2.29 -1.85
CA ASP A 249 4.42 -3.63 -1.56
C ASP A 249 3.36 -3.57 -0.43
N ASP A 250 2.17 -4.13 -0.67
CA ASP A 250 1.06 -4.06 0.29
C ASP A 250 1.35 -4.85 1.57
N ALA A 251 2.16 -5.93 1.52
CA ALA A 251 2.60 -6.64 2.72
C ALA A 251 3.56 -5.79 3.57
N ALA A 252 4.34 -4.90 2.94
CA ALA A 252 5.15 -3.92 3.67
C ALA A 252 4.29 -2.84 4.34
N VAL A 253 3.19 -2.42 3.71
CA VAL A 253 2.22 -1.50 4.32
C VAL A 253 1.51 -2.17 5.50
N GLU A 254 1.02 -3.39 5.33
CA GLU A 254 0.41 -4.17 6.41
C GLU A 254 1.35 -4.31 7.61
N ALA A 255 2.63 -4.59 7.35
CA ALA A 255 3.66 -4.63 8.37
C ALA A 255 3.91 -3.28 9.06
N GLY A 256 3.73 -2.16 8.34
CA GLY A 256 3.72 -0.81 8.90
C GLY A 256 2.54 -0.56 9.84
N VAL A 257 1.34 -1.00 9.46
CA VAL A 257 0.13 -0.96 10.31
C VAL A 257 0.33 -1.80 11.57
N ALA A 258 0.88 -3.01 11.44
CA ALA A 258 1.16 -3.94 12.54
C ALA A 258 2.10 -3.38 13.62
N ARG A 259 2.91 -2.36 13.29
CA ARG A 259 3.88 -1.69 14.18
C ARG A 259 3.35 -0.43 14.85
N ALA A 260 2.07 -0.07 14.66
CA ALA A 260 1.42 1.02 15.37
C ALA A 260 1.01 0.61 16.80
N GLU A 261 1.98 0.18 17.62
CA GLU A 261 1.77 -0.10 19.04
C GLU A 261 1.61 1.19 19.84
N ASP A 262 0.88 1.14 20.96
CA ASP A 262 0.54 2.34 21.74
C ASP A 262 1.79 3.14 22.17
N ASP A 263 2.89 2.46 22.53
CA ASP A 263 4.16 3.08 22.91
C ASP A 263 4.94 3.64 21.69
N ASP A 264 4.68 3.11 20.49
CA ASP A 264 5.36 3.47 19.25
C ASP A 264 4.65 4.57 18.44
N LEU A 265 3.38 4.88 18.74
CA LEU A 265 2.56 5.83 17.96
C LEU A 265 3.25 7.18 17.69
N PRO A 266 3.89 7.86 18.67
CA PRO A 266 4.56 9.13 18.42
C PRO A 266 5.75 9.00 17.46
N HIS A 267 6.45 7.87 17.51
CA HIS A 267 7.62 7.57 16.68
C HIS A 267 7.20 7.20 15.26
N ALA A 268 6.16 6.36 15.13
CA ALA A 268 5.57 5.99 13.85
C ALA A 268 5.01 7.21 13.12
N ARG A 269 4.26 8.10 13.81
CA ARG A 269 3.74 9.34 13.21
C ARG A 269 4.87 10.18 12.61
N ARG A 270 5.96 10.36 13.36
CA ARG A 270 7.14 11.11 12.91
C ARG A 270 7.83 10.46 11.71
N LEU A 271 7.95 9.13 11.69
CA LEU A 271 8.55 8.39 10.58
C LEU A 271 7.71 8.54 9.30
N TRP A 272 6.41 8.27 9.37
CA TRP A 272 5.52 8.35 8.21
C TRP A 272 5.39 9.78 7.70
N ALA A 273 5.29 10.76 8.60
CA ALA A 273 5.36 12.17 8.24
C ALA A 273 6.69 12.52 7.55
N TYR A 274 7.83 12.03 8.06
CA TYR A 274 9.13 12.24 7.45
C TYR A 274 9.21 11.66 6.04
N LEU A 275 8.75 10.43 5.81
CA LEU A 275 8.76 9.82 4.48
C LEU A 275 7.80 10.54 3.51
N ALA A 276 6.61 10.93 3.95
CA ALA A 276 5.64 11.66 3.13
C ALA A 276 6.20 13.01 2.64
N ARG A 277 6.96 13.71 3.51
CA ARG A 277 7.63 14.96 3.12
C ARG A 277 8.64 14.82 1.97
N HIS A 278 9.12 13.60 1.68
CA HIS A 278 10.08 13.32 0.62
C HIS A 278 9.42 12.89 -0.71
N CYS A 279 8.08 12.74 -0.74
CA CYS A 279 7.33 12.29 -1.90
C CYS A 279 6.74 13.47 -2.69
N ALA A 280 7.62 14.35 -3.19
CA ALA A 280 7.22 15.47 -4.05
C ALA A 280 7.08 15.02 -5.51
N ALA A 281 6.36 15.81 -6.33
CA ALA A 281 6.22 15.54 -7.77
C ALA A 281 7.59 15.30 -8.44
N PRO A 282 7.73 14.27 -9.31
CA PRO A 282 6.67 13.42 -9.86
C PRO A 282 6.27 12.21 -8.98
N PHE A 283 6.83 12.06 -7.78
CA PHE A 283 6.64 10.89 -6.90
C PHE A 283 5.49 11.05 -5.89
N THR A 284 4.40 11.70 -6.30
CA THR A 284 3.23 11.88 -5.41
C THR A 284 2.48 10.58 -5.19
N GLN A 285 2.51 9.66 -6.16
CA GLN A 285 1.86 8.35 -6.07
C GLN A 285 2.46 7.50 -4.95
N GLU A 286 3.79 7.55 -4.78
CA GLU A 286 4.50 6.83 -3.73
C GLU A 286 4.11 7.31 -2.32
N ALA A 287 3.59 8.54 -2.20
CA ALA A 287 3.11 9.09 -0.94
C ALA A 287 1.83 8.42 -0.44
N VAL A 288 0.99 7.84 -1.32
CA VAL A 288 -0.35 7.33 -0.99
C VAL A 288 -0.33 6.35 0.18
N ARG A 289 0.53 5.33 0.09
CA ARG A 289 0.67 4.29 1.11
C ARG A 289 1.26 4.85 2.42
N ILE A 290 2.19 5.79 2.31
CA ILE A 290 2.82 6.45 3.46
C ILE A 290 1.83 7.36 4.21
N LEU A 291 1.02 8.13 3.47
CA LEU A 291 -0.03 8.97 4.02
C LEU A 291 -1.11 8.13 4.69
N THR A 292 -1.41 6.95 4.12
CA THR A 292 -2.33 5.97 4.72
C THR A 292 -1.81 5.45 6.06
N LEU A 293 -0.52 5.11 6.14
CA LEU A 293 0.13 4.72 7.40
C LEU A 293 0.15 5.86 8.43
N PHE A 294 0.49 7.09 7.99
CA PHE A 294 0.41 8.28 8.86
C PHE A 294 -1.00 8.46 9.41
N ALA A 295 -2.01 8.34 8.54
CA ALA A 295 -3.40 8.52 8.93
C ALA A 295 -3.87 7.47 9.93
N PHE A 296 -3.51 6.20 9.73
CA PHE A 296 -3.83 5.13 10.66
C PHE A 296 -3.24 5.42 12.06
N VAL A 297 -1.98 5.85 12.13
CA VAL A 297 -1.33 6.22 13.38
C VAL A 297 -1.99 7.44 14.02
N ALA A 298 -2.34 8.46 13.24
CA ALA A 298 -3.06 9.63 13.74
C ALA A 298 -4.43 9.26 14.32
N TRP A 299 -5.17 8.38 13.64
CA TRP A 299 -6.45 7.87 14.12
C TRP A 299 -6.28 7.10 15.45
N ARG A 300 -5.25 6.26 15.56
CA ARG A 300 -4.89 5.56 16.80
C ARG A 300 -4.52 6.49 17.96
N GLN A 301 -3.99 7.67 17.67
CA GLN A 301 -3.71 8.70 18.67
C GLN A 301 -4.96 9.54 19.04
N GLY A 302 -6.10 9.28 18.42
CA GLY A 302 -7.33 10.07 18.59
C GLY A 302 -7.35 11.38 17.79
N ASP A 303 -6.36 11.60 16.92
CA ASP A 303 -6.28 12.78 16.06
C ASP A 303 -6.97 12.51 14.71
N LEU A 304 -8.30 12.50 14.75
CA LEU A 304 -9.16 12.27 13.58
C LEU A 304 -8.97 13.33 12.48
N ILE A 305 -8.56 14.54 12.85
CA ILE A 305 -8.36 15.63 11.89
C ILE A 305 -7.12 15.35 11.06
N ALA A 306 -5.97 15.06 11.68
CA ALA A 306 -4.77 14.70 10.93
C ALA A 306 -4.97 13.42 10.10
N ALA A 307 -5.68 12.43 10.64
CA ALA A 307 -6.01 11.21 9.91
C ALA A 307 -6.79 11.51 8.63
N ARG A 308 -7.90 12.24 8.74
CA ARG A 308 -8.76 12.55 7.58
C ARG A 308 -8.07 13.46 6.56
N LEU A 309 -7.21 14.38 6.98
CA LEU A 309 -6.45 15.22 6.06
C LEU A 309 -5.45 14.41 5.23
N ALA A 310 -4.71 13.48 5.88
CA ALA A 310 -3.78 12.62 5.17
C ALA A 310 -4.49 11.61 4.25
N LEU A 311 -5.61 11.02 4.69
CA LEU A 311 -6.42 10.11 3.85
C LEU A 311 -7.02 10.83 2.65
N ARG A 312 -7.47 12.08 2.83
CA ARG A 312 -7.96 12.88 1.71
C ARG A 312 -6.87 13.07 0.67
N ASP A 313 -5.67 13.47 1.09
CA ASP A 313 -4.55 13.68 0.16
C ASP A 313 -4.15 12.36 -0.53
N ALA A 314 -4.21 11.22 0.17
CA ALA A 314 -4.00 9.88 -0.40
C ALA A 314 -5.09 9.51 -1.43
N ILE A 315 -6.37 9.58 -1.07
CA ILE A 315 -7.53 9.23 -1.93
C ILE A 315 -7.63 10.17 -3.14
N THR A 316 -7.26 11.44 -2.99
CA THR A 316 -7.23 12.38 -4.11
C THR A 316 -6.14 12.00 -5.12
N THR A 317 -5.02 11.45 -4.63
CA THR A 317 -3.89 11.04 -5.48
C THR A 317 -4.16 9.68 -6.14
N ASP A 318 -4.74 8.74 -5.40
CA ASP A 318 -5.14 7.42 -5.86
C ASP A 318 -6.50 7.03 -5.23
N PRO A 319 -7.62 7.26 -5.94
CA PRO A 319 -8.95 6.89 -5.46
C PRO A 319 -9.18 5.39 -5.36
N ASP A 320 -8.39 4.59 -6.07
CA ASP A 320 -8.56 3.14 -6.18
C ASP A 320 -7.79 2.39 -5.08
N TYR A 321 -7.00 3.09 -4.26
CA TYR A 321 -6.28 2.47 -3.14
C TYR A 321 -7.23 2.15 -1.97
N GLU A 322 -7.70 0.89 -1.96
CA GLU A 322 -8.76 0.40 -1.07
C GLU A 322 -8.46 0.61 0.43
N LEU A 323 -7.20 0.46 0.88
CA LEU A 323 -6.86 0.63 2.29
C LEU A 323 -7.09 2.07 2.78
N ALA A 324 -6.76 3.08 1.96
CA ALA A 324 -7.03 4.48 2.32
C ALA A 324 -8.53 4.74 2.44
N THR A 325 -9.31 4.27 1.47
CA THR A 325 -10.77 4.39 1.49
C THR A 325 -11.38 3.64 2.67
N GLY A 326 -10.92 2.43 2.96
CA GLY A 326 -11.37 1.62 4.10
C GLY A 326 -11.12 2.31 5.44
N ILE A 327 -9.90 2.80 5.67
CA ILE A 327 -9.57 3.55 6.90
C ILE A 327 -10.39 4.85 6.98
N HIS A 328 -10.61 5.54 5.86
CA HIS A 328 -11.45 6.74 5.84
C HIS A 328 -12.87 6.45 6.31
N LEU A 329 -13.51 5.41 5.75
CA LEU A 329 -14.84 4.97 6.16
C LEU A 329 -14.88 4.54 7.63
N GLY A 330 -13.88 3.77 8.10
CA GLY A 330 -13.76 3.40 9.51
C GLY A 330 -13.71 4.61 10.44
N THR A 331 -13.04 5.71 10.05
CA THR A 331 -13.03 6.96 10.83
C THR A 331 -14.37 7.69 10.83
N VAL A 332 -15.22 7.48 9.82
CA VAL A 332 -16.56 8.09 9.69
C VAL A 332 -17.57 7.30 10.52
N ASP A 333 -17.50 5.97 10.44
CA ASP A 333 -18.41 5.05 11.11
C ASP A 333 -18.08 4.88 12.60
N GLY A 334 -16.91 5.37 13.04
CA GLY A 334 -16.49 5.33 14.43
C GLY A 334 -16.04 3.93 14.87
N GLU A 335 -15.43 3.19 13.95
CA GLU A 335 -14.86 1.87 14.22
C GLU A 335 -13.68 1.96 15.23
N GLU A 336 -13.34 0.82 15.83
CA GLU A 336 -12.21 0.72 16.75
C GLU A 336 -10.91 0.39 15.97
N PRO A 337 -9.95 1.32 15.88
CA PRO A 337 -8.73 1.12 15.07
C PRO A 337 -7.82 -0.01 15.58
N ARG A 338 -8.05 -0.54 16.78
CA ARG A 338 -7.34 -1.72 17.29
C ARG A 338 -7.75 -3.02 16.59
N GLU A 339 -8.96 -3.11 16.04
CA GLU A 339 -9.41 -4.28 15.27
C GLU A 339 -8.63 -4.41 13.96
N TRP A 340 -8.44 -3.28 13.27
CA TRP A 340 -7.59 -3.17 12.07
C TRP A 340 -6.13 -3.56 12.36
N LEU A 341 -5.58 -3.15 13.52
CA LEU A 341 -4.25 -3.57 13.95
C LEU A 341 -4.17 -5.10 14.15
N ALA A 342 -5.20 -5.70 14.75
CA ALA A 342 -5.22 -7.14 15.00
C ALA A 342 -5.22 -7.93 13.68
N SER A 343 -6.06 -7.52 12.72
CA SER A 343 -6.09 -8.11 11.38
C SER A 343 -4.75 -7.98 10.65
N ALA A 344 -4.13 -6.78 10.66
CA ALA A 344 -2.83 -6.57 10.03
C ALA A 344 -1.70 -7.39 10.66
N ARG A 345 -1.79 -7.69 11.96
CA ARG A 345 -0.82 -8.57 12.65
C ARG A 345 -0.97 -10.02 12.24
N GLU A 346 -2.21 -10.49 12.08
CA GLU A 346 -2.48 -11.85 11.59
C GLU A 346 -1.95 -12.04 10.17
N GLY A 347 -2.23 -11.10 9.26
CA GLY A 347 -1.70 -11.16 7.90
C GLY A 347 -0.17 -10.99 7.85
N SER A 348 0.42 -10.10 8.64
CA SER A 348 1.88 -9.98 8.76
C SER A 348 2.54 -11.29 9.24
N ALA A 349 1.94 -11.98 10.22
CA ALA A 349 2.44 -13.27 10.70
C ALA A 349 2.30 -14.37 9.63
N HIS A 350 1.21 -14.33 8.85
CA HIS A 350 1.00 -15.23 7.73
C HIS A 350 2.07 -15.03 6.65
N HIS A 351 2.33 -13.79 6.24
CA HIS A 351 3.39 -13.45 5.27
C HIS A 351 4.78 -13.86 5.76
N ALA A 352 5.09 -13.64 7.04
CA ALA A 352 6.37 -14.06 7.62
C ALA A 352 6.55 -15.59 7.56
N THR A 353 5.49 -16.34 7.87
CA THR A 353 5.49 -17.81 7.79
C THR A 353 5.65 -18.28 6.34
N TYR A 354 4.95 -17.64 5.40
CA TYR A 354 5.07 -17.90 3.96
C TYR A 354 6.51 -17.71 3.47
N LEU A 355 7.13 -16.57 3.78
CA LEU A 355 8.51 -16.27 3.37
C LEU A 355 9.53 -17.25 3.96
N GLN A 356 9.36 -17.66 5.23
CA GLN A 356 10.21 -18.69 5.84
C GLN A 356 10.07 -20.03 5.11
N HIS A 357 8.84 -20.40 4.77
CA HIS A 357 8.56 -21.63 4.04
C HIS A 357 9.14 -21.58 2.61
N ALA A 358 9.00 -20.45 1.91
CA ALA A 358 9.57 -20.21 0.59
C ALA A 358 11.08 -20.42 0.57
N VAL A 359 11.80 -19.85 1.55
CA VAL A 359 13.27 -20.03 1.69
C VAL A 359 13.63 -21.49 1.96
N GLN A 360 12.87 -22.18 2.80
CA GLN A 360 13.10 -23.59 3.10
C GLN A 360 12.91 -24.46 1.85
N VAL A 361 11.82 -24.26 1.12
CA VAL A 361 11.51 -24.94 -0.15
C VAL A 361 12.61 -24.68 -1.17
N ALA A 362 12.98 -23.42 -1.39
CA ALA A 362 13.98 -23.02 -2.38
C ALA A 362 15.34 -23.68 -2.11
N SER A 363 15.70 -23.87 -0.84
CA SER A 363 16.96 -24.52 -0.45
C SER A 363 17.17 -25.92 -1.05
N GLU A 364 16.08 -26.61 -1.43
CA GLU A 364 16.13 -27.94 -2.08
C GLU A 364 16.78 -27.91 -3.46
N TYR A 365 16.71 -26.79 -4.17
CA TYR A 365 17.10 -26.68 -5.58
C TYR A 365 17.94 -25.44 -5.91
N THR A 366 18.06 -24.46 -5.01
CA THR A 366 18.91 -23.29 -5.22
C THR A 366 20.40 -23.64 -5.20
N PRO A 367 21.18 -23.22 -6.22
CA PRO A 367 22.62 -23.45 -6.24
C PRO A 367 23.33 -22.85 -5.02
N THR A 368 24.45 -23.49 -4.63
CA THR A 368 25.35 -22.99 -3.57
C THR A 368 26.72 -22.67 -4.16
N ASP A 369 27.38 -21.64 -3.64
CA ASP A 369 28.67 -21.17 -4.18
C ASP A 369 29.79 -22.20 -4.05
N THR A 370 29.71 -23.12 -3.09
CA THR A 370 30.77 -24.07 -2.73
C THR A 370 31.26 -24.92 -3.91
N ASN A 371 30.36 -25.30 -4.83
CA ASN A 371 30.67 -26.19 -5.96
C ASN A 371 30.45 -25.53 -7.34
N ALA A 372 30.14 -24.23 -7.38
CA ALA A 372 29.70 -23.57 -8.61
C ALA A 372 30.73 -23.62 -9.74
N ALA A 373 32.03 -23.49 -9.42
CA ALA A 373 33.08 -23.57 -10.45
C ALA A 373 33.12 -24.95 -11.12
N ARG A 374 33.01 -26.03 -10.33
CA ARG A 374 33.03 -27.42 -10.81
C ARG A 374 31.80 -27.74 -11.69
N TYR A 375 30.61 -27.31 -11.26
CA TYR A 375 29.39 -27.52 -12.04
C TYR A 375 29.39 -26.74 -13.35
N ARG A 376 29.91 -25.51 -13.34
CA ARG A 376 30.10 -24.70 -14.55
C ARG A 376 31.01 -25.40 -15.56
N GLU A 377 32.17 -25.89 -15.12
CA GLU A 377 33.11 -26.59 -16.00
C GLU A 377 32.48 -27.83 -16.65
N ALA A 378 31.76 -28.65 -15.88
CA ALA A 378 31.08 -29.83 -16.42
C ALA A 378 29.99 -29.46 -17.44
N LEU A 379 29.21 -28.41 -17.18
CA LEU A 379 28.18 -27.91 -18.10
C LEU A 379 28.79 -27.29 -19.37
N ASP A 380 29.90 -26.56 -19.26
CA ASP A 380 30.64 -26.02 -20.41
C ASP A 380 31.13 -27.15 -21.32
N VAL A 381 31.79 -28.18 -20.75
CA VAL A 381 32.28 -29.35 -21.48
C VAL A 381 31.14 -30.11 -22.16
N ALA A 382 30.05 -30.34 -21.44
CA ALA A 382 28.89 -31.03 -21.99
C ALA A 382 28.21 -30.20 -23.09
N THR A 383 28.13 -28.87 -22.94
CA THR A 383 27.52 -27.98 -23.95
C THR A 383 28.33 -27.99 -25.24
N VAL A 384 29.66 -27.95 -25.17
CA VAL A 384 30.55 -28.07 -26.34
C VAL A 384 30.40 -29.43 -27.01
N SER A 385 30.16 -30.49 -26.25
CA SER A 385 29.96 -31.84 -26.78
C SER A 385 28.56 -32.05 -27.36
N ASN A 386 27.59 -31.19 -27.02
CA ASN A 386 26.18 -31.30 -27.42
C ASN A 386 25.81 -30.39 -28.61
N VAL A 387 26.79 -29.96 -29.41
CA VAL A 387 26.55 -29.18 -30.65
C VAL A 387 25.55 -29.94 -31.54
N PRO A 388 24.51 -29.27 -32.09
CA PRO A 388 23.48 -29.94 -32.88
C PRO A 388 24.10 -30.68 -34.06
N GLN A 389 24.14 -32.01 -33.97
CA GLN A 389 24.41 -32.85 -35.12
C GLN A 389 23.11 -32.97 -35.93
N ASP A 390 23.20 -33.03 -37.26
CA ASP A 390 22.09 -33.40 -38.15
C ASP A 390 21.73 -34.88 -37.91
N LEU A 391 21.14 -35.16 -36.75
CA LEU A 391 20.70 -36.49 -36.36
C LEU A 391 19.41 -36.82 -37.11
N THR A 392 19.36 -38.03 -37.66
CA THR A 392 18.12 -38.57 -38.24
C THR A 392 17.06 -38.75 -37.14
N LYS A 393 15.78 -38.88 -37.54
CA LYS A 393 14.67 -39.12 -36.60
C LYS A 393 14.95 -40.33 -35.69
N ASP A 394 15.47 -41.42 -36.25
CA ASP A 394 15.79 -42.64 -35.52
C ASP A 394 16.95 -42.45 -34.52
N GLN A 395 17.96 -41.64 -34.88
CA GLN A 395 19.06 -41.30 -33.98
C GLN A 395 18.59 -40.42 -32.81
N LYS A 396 17.65 -39.49 -33.05
CA LYS A 396 17.02 -38.71 -31.97
C LYS A 396 16.21 -39.59 -31.02
N ILE A 397 15.45 -40.54 -31.57
CA ILE A 397 14.70 -41.51 -30.75
C ILE A 397 15.68 -42.35 -29.91
N PHE A 398 16.76 -42.85 -30.50
CA PHE A 398 17.76 -43.66 -29.77
C PHE A 398 18.48 -42.85 -28.68
N ALA A 399 18.84 -41.58 -28.97
CA ALA A 399 19.43 -40.68 -27.99
C ALA A 399 18.49 -40.42 -26.81
N ARG A 400 17.20 -40.18 -27.07
CA ARG A 400 16.16 -39.98 -26.04
C ARG A 400 16.02 -41.19 -25.12
N HIS A 401 15.97 -42.40 -25.68
CA HIS A 401 15.92 -43.62 -24.87
C HIS A 401 17.17 -43.77 -24.00
N GLY A 402 18.36 -43.48 -24.55
CA GLY A 402 19.60 -43.47 -23.78
C GLY A 402 19.60 -42.44 -22.64
N SER A 403 18.99 -41.27 -22.83
CA SER A 403 18.86 -40.26 -21.76
C SER A 403 17.92 -40.73 -20.65
N VAL A 404 16.82 -41.42 -20.98
CA VAL A 404 15.92 -42.01 -19.98
C VAL A 404 16.62 -43.12 -19.19
N ASP A 405 17.39 -43.99 -19.86
CA ASP A 405 18.17 -45.03 -19.17
C ASP A 405 19.20 -44.44 -18.18
N ILE A 406 19.82 -43.32 -18.53
CA ILE A 406 20.74 -42.58 -17.65
C ILE A 406 20.00 -42.00 -16.44
N ILE A 407 18.80 -41.46 -16.63
CA ILE A 407 17.95 -40.96 -15.54
C ILE A 407 17.56 -42.10 -14.59
N ASP A 408 17.13 -43.25 -15.11
CA ASP A 408 16.79 -44.43 -14.30
C ASP A 408 17.98 -44.98 -13.52
N GLY A 409 19.17 -44.98 -14.14
CA GLY A 409 20.43 -45.27 -13.47
C GLY A 409 20.70 -44.31 -12.31
N ALA A 410 20.54 -43.00 -12.54
CA ALA A 410 20.71 -41.99 -11.51
C ALA A 410 19.68 -42.16 -10.37
N LEU A 411 18.41 -42.40 -10.67
CA LEU A 411 17.38 -42.68 -9.66
C LEU A 411 17.74 -43.89 -8.80
N THR A 412 18.29 -44.94 -9.41
CA THR A 412 18.76 -46.13 -8.69
C THR A 412 19.89 -45.80 -7.69
N ASP A 413 20.81 -44.91 -8.05
CA ASP A 413 21.87 -44.45 -7.13
C ASP A 413 21.30 -43.65 -5.94
N PHE A 414 20.28 -42.82 -6.18
CA PHE A 414 19.55 -42.10 -5.13
C PHE A 414 18.81 -43.05 -4.18
N ARG A 415 18.14 -44.09 -4.72
CA ARG A 415 17.50 -45.15 -3.90
C ARG A 415 18.50 -45.86 -2.98
N ASN A 416 19.73 -46.06 -3.46
CA ASN A 416 20.80 -46.73 -2.71
C ASN A 416 21.51 -45.82 -1.68
N GLY A 417 21.10 -44.56 -1.55
CA GLY A 417 21.58 -43.63 -0.51
C GLY A 417 22.99 -43.07 -0.72
N ARG A 418 23.59 -43.23 -1.91
CA ARG A 418 24.87 -42.61 -2.27
C ARG A 418 24.67 -41.64 -3.44
N PRO A 419 24.34 -40.36 -3.19
CA PRO A 419 24.27 -39.37 -4.25
C PRO A 419 25.68 -39.01 -4.71
N GLN A 420 26.29 -39.88 -5.53
CA GLN A 420 27.55 -39.63 -6.23
C GLN A 420 27.31 -39.72 -7.73
N LEU A 421 26.31 -38.98 -8.22
CA LEU A 421 26.18 -38.77 -9.65
C LEU A 421 27.37 -37.92 -10.12
N MET A 422 28.19 -38.48 -10.99
CA MET A 422 29.32 -37.79 -11.61
C MET A 422 28.85 -36.50 -12.29
N ASP A 423 29.67 -35.44 -12.23
CA ASP A 423 29.26 -34.12 -12.74
C ASP A 423 29.05 -34.14 -14.26
N GLU A 424 29.78 -34.99 -14.99
CA GLU A 424 29.60 -35.17 -16.43
C GLU A 424 28.25 -35.81 -16.76
N ILE A 425 27.82 -36.81 -15.97
CA ILE A 425 26.51 -37.44 -16.12
C ILE A 425 25.40 -36.46 -15.76
N ALA A 426 25.57 -35.71 -14.66
CA ALA A 426 24.63 -34.68 -14.26
C ALA A 426 24.47 -33.59 -15.34
N ALA A 427 25.58 -33.08 -15.88
CA ALA A 427 25.57 -32.10 -16.96
C ALA A 427 24.89 -32.64 -18.22
N ARG A 428 25.09 -33.93 -18.53
CA ARG A 428 24.41 -34.60 -19.63
C ARG A 428 22.89 -34.64 -19.43
N ILE A 429 22.42 -35.07 -18.26
CA ILE A 429 20.97 -35.10 -17.95
C ILE A 429 20.37 -33.69 -18.04
N ILE A 430 21.05 -32.68 -17.47
CA ILE A 430 20.58 -31.28 -17.50
C ILE A 430 20.39 -30.79 -18.95
N LEU A 431 21.31 -31.12 -19.86
CA LEU A 431 21.22 -30.74 -21.26
C LEU A 431 20.19 -31.57 -22.04
N ASP A 432 20.08 -32.86 -21.77
CA ASP A 432 19.13 -33.74 -22.45
C ASP A 432 17.68 -33.36 -22.10
N LEU A 433 17.41 -32.93 -20.86
CA LEU A 433 16.09 -32.45 -20.42
C LEU A 433 15.66 -31.11 -21.05
N GLN A 434 16.51 -30.46 -21.84
CA GLN A 434 16.10 -29.30 -22.64
C GLN A 434 15.26 -29.73 -23.87
N ASP A 435 15.34 -31.00 -24.29
CA ASP A 435 14.45 -31.57 -25.30
C ASP A 435 13.08 -31.87 -24.67
N ARG A 436 12.02 -31.27 -25.22
CA ARG A 436 10.63 -31.37 -24.70
C ARG A 436 10.18 -32.82 -24.55
N GLU A 437 10.50 -33.69 -25.52
CA GLU A 437 10.07 -35.09 -25.48
C GLU A 437 10.81 -35.89 -24.39
N THR A 438 12.11 -35.64 -24.19
CA THR A 438 12.88 -36.26 -23.10
C THR A 438 12.35 -35.82 -21.73
N ARG A 439 12.07 -34.53 -21.56
CA ARG A 439 11.44 -33.98 -20.35
C ARG A 439 10.06 -34.58 -20.10
N ASP A 440 9.21 -34.64 -21.13
CA ASP A 440 7.84 -35.15 -20.99
C ASP A 440 7.82 -36.66 -20.72
N ALA A 441 8.82 -37.40 -21.22
CA ALA A 441 9.07 -38.78 -20.82
C ALA A 441 9.40 -38.86 -19.33
N ALA A 442 10.38 -38.10 -18.84
CA ALA A 442 10.73 -38.04 -17.42
C ALA A 442 9.56 -37.62 -16.51
N LEU A 443 8.61 -36.82 -17.02
CA LEU A 443 7.40 -36.39 -16.31
C LEU A 443 6.36 -37.51 -16.14
N SER A 444 6.31 -38.44 -17.09
CA SER A 444 5.26 -39.46 -17.23
C SER A 444 5.69 -40.87 -16.79
N THR A 445 7.00 -41.11 -16.71
CA THR A 445 7.65 -42.31 -16.17
C THR A 445 7.94 -42.15 -14.68
N GLY A 446 7.72 -43.21 -13.89
CA GLY A 446 7.99 -43.21 -12.45
C GLY A 446 6.89 -43.91 -11.64
N GLU A 447 7.30 -44.79 -10.72
CA GLU A 447 6.38 -45.40 -9.75
C GLU A 447 6.07 -44.39 -8.63
N GLU A 448 4.91 -44.52 -8.00
CA GLU A 448 4.51 -43.64 -6.89
C GLU A 448 5.44 -43.79 -5.67
N SER A 449 6.07 -44.96 -5.53
CA SER A 449 7.12 -45.27 -4.54
C SER A 449 8.41 -44.47 -4.74
N ASP A 450 8.64 -43.90 -5.94
CA ASP A 450 9.88 -43.24 -6.30
C ASP A 450 9.89 -41.73 -6.14
N LEU A 451 8.72 -41.12 -5.92
CA LEU A 451 8.55 -39.67 -5.79
C LEU A 451 9.58 -39.02 -4.84
N PRO A 452 9.91 -39.58 -3.67
CA PRO A 452 10.92 -38.98 -2.80
C PRO A 452 12.31 -38.91 -3.43
N TYR A 453 12.70 -39.92 -4.21
CA TYR A 453 14.00 -39.99 -4.87
C TYR A 453 14.03 -39.12 -6.14
N GLU A 454 12.92 -39.05 -6.87
CA GLU A 454 12.76 -38.13 -8.01
C GLU A 454 12.90 -36.68 -7.56
N ARG A 455 12.22 -36.28 -6.47
CA ARG A 455 12.35 -34.93 -5.88
C ARG A 455 13.80 -34.61 -5.53
N GLN A 456 14.50 -35.57 -4.90
CA GLN A 456 15.92 -35.42 -4.57
C GLN A 456 16.80 -35.28 -5.82
N LEU A 457 16.56 -36.08 -6.86
CA LEU A 457 17.31 -36.02 -8.12
C LEU A 457 17.11 -34.66 -8.80
N TRP A 458 15.87 -34.21 -8.95
CA TRP A 458 15.56 -32.94 -9.62
C TRP A 458 16.12 -31.75 -8.86
N GLY A 459 16.00 -31.74 -7.52
CA GLY A 459 16.59 -30.69 -6.70
C GLY A 459 18.12 -30.71 -6.80
N TYR A 460 18.74 -31.89 -6.75
CA TYR A 460 20.17 -32.06 -6.88
C TYR A 460 20.73 -31.62 -8.24
N LEU A 461 20.00 -31.85 -9.33
CA LEU A 461 20.36 -31.37 -10.67
C LEU A 461 20.13 -29.87 -10.82
N ALA A 462 19.01 -29.34 -10.32
CA ALA A 462 18.70 -27.90 -10.37
C ALA A 462 19.76 -27.06 -9.63
N ARG A 463 20.29 -27.54 -8.50
CA ARG A 463 21.41 -26.90 -7.77
C ARG A 463 22.69 -26.76 -8.59
N ARG A 464 22.83 -27.51 -9.69
CA ARG A 464 24.00 -27.41 -10.58
C ARG A 464 23.83 -26.40 -11.71
N CYS A 465 22.62 -25.88 -11.93
CA CYS A 465 22.36 -24.82 -12.92
C CYS A 465 22.86 -23.46 -12.40
N VAL A 466 24.19 -23.30 -12.34
CA VAL A 466 24.88 -22.10 -11.86
C VAL A 466 25.17 -21.12 -13.00
N PRO A 467 25.31 -19.81 -12.74
CA PRO A 467 25.65 -18.84 -13.78
C PRO A 467 26.92 -19.22 -14.55
N PRO A 468 26.96 -19.13 -15.89
CA PRO A 468 25.94 -18.56 -16.79
C PRO A 468 24.83 -19.53 -17.24
N HIS A 469 24.78 -20.76 -16.72
CA HIS A 469 23.87 -21.83 -17.13
C HIS A 469 22.54 -21.90 -16.35
N THR A 470 22.14 -20.81 -15.69
CA THR A 470 20.87 -20.73 -14.95
C THR A 470 19.66 -20.94 -15.87
N ASP A 471 19.80 -20.60 -17.15
CA ASP A 471 18.81 -20.81 -18.22
C ASP A 471 18.36 -22.27 -18.39
N LYS A 472 19.13 -23.24 -17.88
CA LYS A 472 18.84 -24.69 -18.00
C LYS A 472 18.01 -25.25 -16.84
N ALA A 473 17.75 -24.46 -15.80
CA ALA A 473 16.98 -24.88 -14.63
C ALA A 473 15.46 -25.11 -14.87
N PRO A 474 14.74 -24.39 -15.76
CA PRO A 474 13.27 -24.47 -15.82
C PRO A 474 12.70 -25.90 -16.02
N PRO A 475 13.26 -26.78 -16.88
CA PRO A 475 12.79 -28.17 -16.96
C PRO A 475 12.90 -28.93 -15.65
N LEU A 476 14.00 -28.75 -14.92
CA LEU A 476 14.27 -29.43 -13.64
C LEU A 476 13.34 -28.93 -12.54
N LEU A 477 13.16 -27.60 -12.45
CA LEU A 477 12.24 -26.99 -11.49
C LEU A 477 10.79 -27.42 -11.75
N THR A 478 10.42 -27.56 -13.02
CA THR A 478 9.08 -28.03 -13.39
C THR A 478 8.89 -29.51 -13.05
N LEU A 479 9.90 -30.36 -13.26
CA LEU A 479 9.83 -31.76 -12.82
C LEU A 479 9.80 -31.89 -11.30
N LEU A 480 10.60 -31.09 -10.59
CA LEU A 480 10.56 -31.03 -9.12
C LEU A 480 9.18 -30.60 -8.62
N GLY A 481 8.61 -29.55 -9.19
CA GLY A 481 7.29 -29.06 -8.80
C GLY A 481 6.18 -30.07 -9.11
N TRP A 482 6.27 -30.77 -10.25
CA TRP A 482 5.35 -31.85 -10.59
C TRP A 482 5.39 -33.01 -9.58
N VAL A 483 6.59 -33.44 -9.20
CA VAL A 483 6.78 -34.51 -8.20
C VAL A 483 6.27 -34.06 -6.83
N ALA A 484 6.55 -32.83 -6.41
CA ALA A 484 6.05 -32.28 -5.15
C ALA A 484 4.51 -32.23 -5.12
N TRP A 485 3.87 -31.82 -6.22
CA TRP A 485 2.41 -31.82 -6.32
C TRP A 485 1.84 -33.24 -6.19
N ARG A 486 2.48 -34.23 -6.81
CA ARG A 486 2.09 -35.65 -6.66
C ARG A 486 2.34 -36.21 -5.25
N GLN A 487 3.08 -35.51 -4.39
CA GLN A 487 3.28 -35.82 -2.98
C GLN A 487 2.34 -35.02 -2.06
N ASP A 488 1.32 -34.36 -2.61
CA ASP A 488 0.41 -33.44 -1.93
C ASP A 488 1.09 -32.18 -1.34
N ASP A 489 2.29 -31.84 -1.82
CA ASP A 489 3.03 -30.63 -1.45
C ASP A 489 2.85 -29.54 -2.53
N THR A 490 1.67 -28.92 -2.53
CA THR A 490 1.30 -27.87 -3.48
C THR A 490 2.11 -26.58 -3.30
N VAL A 491 2.64 -26.35 -2.10
CA VAL A 491 3.43 -25.15 -1.80
C VAL A 491 4.80 -25.25 -2.48
N THR A 492 5.52 -26.36 -2.28
CA THR A 492 6.78 -26.61 -3.00
C THR A 492 6.57 -26.59 -4.51
N ALA A 493 5.47 -27.19 -4.97
CA ALA A 493 5.14 -27.22 -6.40
C ALA A 493 4.95 -25.82 -6.98
N ALA A 494 4.12 -24.98 -6.35
CA ALA A 494 3.87 -23.62 -6.80
C ALA A 494 5.15 -22.77 -6.80
N HIS A 495 5.99 -22.88 -5.76
CA HIS A 495 7.28 -22.19 -5.72
C HIS A 495 8.20 -22.61 -6.86
N ALA A 496 8.37 -23.92 -7.09
CA ALA A 496 9.25 -24.41 -8.16
C ALA A 496 8.78 -23.97 -9.56
N PHE A 497 7.46 -23.96 -9.81
CA PHE A 497 6.91 -23.45 -11.07
C PHE A 497 7.10 -21.94 -11.23
N THR A 498 6.87 -21.15 -10.17
CA THR A 498 7.12 -19.71 -10.19
C THR A 498 8.59 -19.41 -10.45
N ASP A 499 9.52 -20.12 -9.80
CA ASP A 499 10.96 -19.94 -10.02
C ASP A 499 11.38 -20.33 -11.44
N ALA A 500 10.74 -21.34 -12.03
CA ALA A 500 10.95 -21.69 -13.43
C ALA A 500 10.52 -20.55 -14.38
N LEU A 501 9.41 -19.88 -14.07
CA LEU A 501 8.89 -18.75 -14.84
C LEU A 501 9.71 -17.47 -14.63
N ASP A 502 10.29 -17.28 -13.44
CA ASP A 502 11.24 -16.20 -13.16
C ASP A 502 12.50 -16.32 -14.03
N ILE A 503 12.97 -17.55 -14.27
CA ILE A 503 14.14 -17.83 -15.12
C ILE A 503 13.79 -17.76 -16.61
N HIS A 504 12.63 -18.30 -17.01
CA HIS A 504 12.17 -18.28 -18.40
C HIS A 504 10.69 -17.88 -18.47
N PRO A 505 10.41 -16.56 -18.62
CA PRO A 505 9.06 -16.07 -18.81
C PRO A 505 8.41 -16.72 -20.05
N GLY A 506 7.25 -17.35 -19.87
CA GLY A 506 6.56 -18.08 -20.95
C GLY A 506 6.93 -19.56 -21.07
N TYR A 507 7.56 -20.17 -20.06
CA TYR A 507 7.80 -21.62 -20.05
C TYR A 507 6.47 -22.41 -19.90
N GLU A 508 5.86 -22.74 -21.04
CA GLU A 508 4.49 -23.29 -21.19
C GLU A 508 4.09 -24.36 -20.14
N LEU A 509 4.98 -25.33 -19.87
CA LEU A 509 4.65 -26.43 -18.95
C LEU A 509 4.49 -25.94 -17.50
N ALA A 510 5.33 -25.00 -17.05
CA ALA A 510 5.19 -24.44 -15.70
C ALA A 510 3.91 -23.60 -15.58
N GLU A 511 3.53 -22.86 -16.61
CA GLU A 511 2.27 -22.11 -16.63
C GLU A 511 1.05 -23.04 -16.51
N ILE A 512 1.02 -24.11 -17.31
CA ILE A 512 -0.07 -25.10 -17.29
C ILE A 512 -0.19 -25.76 -15.93
N LEU A 513 0.93 -26.21 -15.34
CA LEU A 513 0.91 -26.90 -14.04
C LEU A 513 0.55 -25.94 -12.90
N LEU A 514 1.05 -24.70 -12.93
CA LEU A 514 0.68 -23.68 -11.95
C LEU A 514 -0.80 -23.31 -12.05
N GLN A 515 -1.36 -23.21 -13.26
CA GLN A 515 -2.80 -23.04 -13.46
C GLN A 515 -3.58 -24.26 -12.96
N GLY A 516 -3.07 -25.47 -13.16
CA GLY A 516 -3.66 -26.71 -12.65
C GLY A 516 -3.78 -26.72 -11.13
N ILE A 517 -2.75 -26.25 -10.41
CA ILE A 517 -2.81 -26.08 -8.94
C ILE A 517 -3.91 -25.09 -8.57
N ARG A 518 -3.94 -23.91 -9.22
CA ARG A 518 -4.94 -22.85 -8.94
C ARG A 518 -6.38 -23.29 -9.24
N ALA A 519 -6.56 -24.20 -10.20
CA ALA A 519 -7.83 -24.78 -10.56
C ALA A 519 -8.18 -26.06 -9.77
N GLU A 520 -7.39 -26.40 -8.74
CA GLU A 520 -7.58 -27.59 -7.89
C GLU A 520 -7.72 -28.89 -8.71
N CYS A 521 -6.95 -29.01 -9.80
CA CYS A 521 -6.96 -30.20 -10.64
C CYS A 521 -6.35 -31.41 -9.94
N ASP A 522 -6.85 -32.61 -10.24
CA ASP A 522 -6.26 -33.86 -9.75
C ASP A 522 -4.97 -34.18 -10.54
N PRO A 523 -3.80 -34.27 -9.88
CA PRO A 523 -2.54 -34.62 -10.56
C PRO A 523 -2.58 -36.01 -11.20
N ALA A 524 -3.38 -36.96 -10.70
CA ALA A 524 -3.51 -38.29 -11.31
C ALA A 524 -4.19 -38.24 -12.68
N ALA A 525 -5.18 -37.37 -12.86
CA ALA A 525 -5.84 -37.15 -14.14
C ALA A 525 -4.89 -36.52 -15.17
N LEU A 526 -4.08 -35.55 -14.76
CA LEU A 526 -3.05 -34.95 -15.60
C LEU A 526 -1.97 -35.98 -15.98
N LEU A 527 -1.51 -36.80 -15.04
CA LEU A 527 -0.55 -37.88 -15.31
C LEU A 527 -1.09 -38.86 -16.36
N ALA A 528 -2.36 -39.23 -16.27
CA ALA A 528 -3.00 -40.11 -17.25
C ALA A 528 -3.04 -39.46 -18.64
N ALA A 529 -3.32 -38.16 -18.73
CA ALA A 529 -3.28 -37.41 -19.98
C ALA A 529 -1.87 -37.38 -20.59
N PHE A 530 -0.83 -37.10 -19.78
CA PHE A 530 0.55 -37.12 -20.24
C PHE A 530 0.99 -38.50 -20.74
N ARG A 531 0.62 -39.58 -20.03
CA ARG A 531 0.90 -40.97 -20.44
C ARG A 531 0.16 -41.40 -21.70
N ASN A 532 -1.00 -40.81 -21.99
CA ASN A 532 -1.73 -41.08 -23.23
C ASN A 532 -1.06 -40.34 -24.40
N ALA A 533 -0.70 -39.06 -24.22
CA ALA A 533 0.00 -38.29 -25.25
C ALA A 533 1.35 -38.91 -25.63
N GLN A 534 2.11 -39.42 -24.65
CA GLN A 534 3.39 -40.10 -24.91
C GLN A 534 3.21 -41.40 -25.73
N ARG A 535 2.13 -42.15 -25.50
CA ARG A 535 1.83 -43.38 -26.25
C ARG A 535 1.42 -43.13 -27.71
N GLU A 536 0.94 -41.93 -28.03
CA GLU A 536 0.62 -41.53 -29.40
C GLU A 536 1.85 -41.03 -30.19
N LEU A 537 2.94 -40.69 -29.49
CA LEU A 537 4.20 -40.22 -30.06
C LEU A 537 5.22 -41.35 -30.36
N LEU A 538 5.09 -42.48 -29.67
CA LEU A 538 5.84 -43.73 -29.89
C LEU A 538 5.16 -44.59 -30.98
#